data_AF-A0A8S4PUP2-F1
#
_entry.id   AF-A0A8S4PUP2-F1
#
_cell.length_a   1.000
_cell.length_b   1.000
_cell.length_c   1.000
_cell.angle_alpha   90.00
_cell.angle_beta   90.00
_cell.angle_gamma   90.00
#
_symmetry.space_group_name_H-M   'P 1'
#
loop_
_entity.id
_entity.type
_entity.pdbx_description
1 polymer ?
#
loop_
_entity_poly.entity_id
_entity_poly.type
_entity_poly.pdbx_seq_one_letter_code
_entity_poly.pdbx_strand_id
1 'polypeptide(L)'
;IEGVPNAKKKKYPGYKDFFYGSHDTSFLSPENIVPYTDGNLCIHGVPHLRNKCFNAALLEIVPNDTECEIKDVKLGEIQEPEQPNQQSRFHNPSESEISKLEDSRHETTTKTQTKWAIKIVTEWCTEQLKMTLDDMISSESFPEHLRESYASVQQKNGDNYSKSALNSIRAGIQRYLDNRGISMDLSGNTFSAANRVLKGLIKVLKREGKDTATHKEVIDEGDMTSLKEYFERF
;
A
#
# COMPACT_ATOMS: atom_id res chain seq x y z
N ILE A 1 37.72 -40.92 0.41
CA ILE A 1 36.79 -40.36 1.43
C ILE A 1 37.69 -39.62 2.41
N GLU A 2 37.91 -38.34 2.14
CA GLU A 2 38.72 -37.47 2.99
C GLU A 2 37.84 -36.32 3.50
N GLY A 3 37.97 -36.05 4.80
CA GLY A 3 37.00 -35.32 5.62
C GLY A 3 36.99 -33.81 5.42
N VAL A 4 35.79 -33.26 5.41
CA VAL A 4 35.52 -31.82 5.44
C VAL A 4 35.67 -31.30 6.88
N PRO A 5 36.41 -30.21 7.13
CA PRO A 5 36.57 -29.67 8.47
C PRO A 5 35.30 -28.99 9.02
N ASN A 6 35.06 -29.27 10.29
CA ASN A 6 33.91 -28.94 11.12
C ASN A 6 33.79 -27.42 11.37
N ALA A 7 32.74 -26.79 10.82
CA ALA A 7 32.44 -25.37 11.07
C ALA A 7 31.82 -25.18 12.45
N LYS A 8 32.57 -24.54 13.35
CA LYS A 8 32.15 -24.15 14.70
C LYS A 8 30.88 -23.28 14.64
N LYS A 9 29.76 -23.79 15.14
CA LYS A 9 28.51 -23.03 15.33
C LYS A 9 28.72 -21.95 16.39
N LYS A 10 28.72 -20.67 15.99
CA LYS A 10 28.60 -19.54 16.92
C LYS A 10 27.17 -19.52 17.46
N LYS A 11 27.02 -19.75 18.77
CA LYS A 11 25.77 -19.61 19.52
C LYS A 11 25.55 -18.11 19.79
N TYR A 12 24.53 -17.51 19.20
CA TYR A 12 24.02 -16.21 19.64
C TYR A 12 22.85 -16.48 20.61
N PRO A 13 22.91 -16.01 21.87
CA PRO A 13 21.80 -16.16 22.80
C PRO A 13 20.75 -15.07 22.53
N GLY A 14 19.48 -15.45 22.31
CA GLY A 14 18.37 -14.48 22.44
C GLY A 14 17.27 -14.44 21.38
N TYR A 15 17.08 -15.46 20.53
CA TYR A 15 15.87 -15.54 19.70
C TYR A 15 15.19 -16.90 19.89
N LYS A 16 13.96 -16.87 20.41
CA LYS A 16 13.12 -18.06 20.56
C LYS A 16 12.71 -18.57 19.18
N ASP A 17 12.82 -19.88 19.01
CA ASP A 17 12.42 -20.63 17.83
C ASP A 17 10.91 -20.46 17.54
N PHE A 18 10.57 -19.75 16.47
CA PHE A 18 9.23 -19.86 15.88
C PHE A 18 9.21 -21.10 14.98
N PHE A 19 8.79 -22.22 15.56
CA PHE A 19 8.43 -23.42 14.82
C PHE A 19 7.18 -23.14 13.98
N TYR A 20 7.29 -23.31 12.66
CA TYR A 20 6.13 -23.50 11.77
C TYR A 20 5.55 -24.89 12.06
N GLY A 21 4.47 -24.93 12.84
CA GLY A 21 3.67 -26.12 13.11
C GLY A 21 2.57 -26.30 12.06
N SER A 22 2.53 -27.49 11.49
CA SER A 22 1.48 -28.05 10.64
C SER A 22 0.08 -27.86 11.27
N HIS A 23 -0.87 -27.29 10.52
CA HIS A 23 -2.27 -27.28 10.93
C HIS A 23 -2.90 -28.64 10.63
N ASP A 24 -3.02 -29.43 11.69
CA ASP A 24 -3.86 -30.63 11.77
C ASP A 24 -5.33 -30.19 11.80
N THR A 25 -6.09 -30.56 10.77
CA THR A 25 -7.52 -30.30 10.63
C THR A 25 -8.30 -31.44 11.26
N SER A 26 -8.49 -31.42 12.58
CA SER A 26 -9.27 -32.46 13.24
C SER A 26 -9.78 -32.10 14.65
N PHE A 27 -10.50 -30.98 14.83
CA PHE A 27 -11.30 -30.79 16.06
C PHE A 27 -12.51 -29.85 15.83
N LEU A 28 -13.61 -30.42 15.33
CA LEU A 28 -14.95 -29.86 15.49
C LEU A 28 -15.88 -31.00 15.92
N SER A 29 -16.02 -31.16 17.24
CA SER A 29 -17.10 -31.95 17.83
C SER A 29 -18.21 -30.98 18.28
N PRO A 30 -19.49 -31.21 17.93
CA PRO A 30 -20.55 -30.21 18.09
C PRO A 30 -21.28 -30.37 19.42
N GLU A 31 -20.71 -29.92 20.54
CA GLU A 31 -21.39 -30.02 21.84
C GLU A 31 -21.33 -28.76 22.73
N ASN A 32 -20.91 -27.60 22.22
CA ASN A 32 -20.98 -26.33 22.96
C ASN A 32 -21.95 -25.33 22.32
N ILE A 33 -23.20 -25.74 22.15
CA ILE A 33 -24.32 -24.84 21.84
C ILE A 33 -24.82 -24.25 23.16
N VAL A 34 -24.48 -23.00 23.43
CA VAL A 34 -25.19 -22.16 24.41
C VAL A 34 -26.22 -21.31 23.66
N PRO A 35 -27.51 -21.32 24.02
CA PRO A 35 -28.49 -20.44 23.40
C PRO A 35 -28.30 -19.02 23.94
N TYR A 36 -27.91 -18.08 23.07
CA TYR A 36 -27.95 -16.66 23.40
C TYR A 36 -29.31 -16.09 23.01
N THR A 37 -30.19 -15.98 24.00
CA THR A 37 -31.36 -15.10 23.96
C THR A 37 -30.89 -13.70 24.30
N ASP A 38 -30.76 -12.84 23.29
CA ASP A 38 -31.24 -11.46 23.31
C ASP A 38 -30.87 -10.80 21.99
N GLY A 39 -31.87 -10.16 21.38
CA GLY A 39 -31.83 -9.65 20.03
C GLY A 39 -30.69 -8.66 19.80
N ASN A 40 -29.76 -9.05 18.94
CA ASN A 40 -29.00 -8.17 18.05
C ASN A 40 -28.50 -8.99 16.86
N LEU A 41 -28.94 -8.60 15.66
CA LEU A 41 -28.54 -9.23 14.41
C LEU A 41 -27.12 -8.75 14.06
N CYS A 42 -26.09 -9.47 14.49
CA CYS A 42 -24.72 -9.23 14.02
C CYS A 42 -24.55 -9.75 12.59
N ILE A 43 -24.74 -8.86 11.61
CA ILE A 43 -24.36 -9.13 10.21
C ILE A 43 -22.84 -8.95 10.10
N HIS A 44 -22.10 -10.05 10.15
CA HIS A 44 -20.68 -10.04 9.77
C HIS A 44 -20.55 -10.04 8.25
N GLY A 45 -19.96 -8.97 7.71
CA GLY A 45 -19.19 -9.02 6.47
C GLY A 45 -19.84 -8.42 5.23
N VAL A 46 -19.75 -7.08 5.05
CA VAL A 46 -19.37 -6.38 3.80
C VAL A 46 -18.95 -4.94 4.16
N PRO A 47 -17.75 -4.44 3.81
CA PRO A 47 -17.34 -3.06 4.09
C PRO A 47 -17.66 -2.14 2.91
N HIS A 48 -18.94 -1.85 2.68
CA HIS A 48 -19.37 -0.67 1.92
C HIS A 48 -20.85 -0.40 2.22
N LEU A 49 -21.23 0.87 2.32
CA LEU A 49 -22.52 1.41 2.81
C LEU A 49 -22.54 1.79 4.31
N ARG A 50 -21.69 2.75 4.69
CA ARG A 50 -22.02 3.65 5.81
C ARG A 50 -22.99 4.73 5.30
N ASN A 51 -24.00 5.02 6.12
CA ASN A 51 -24.93 6.15 6.04
C ASN A 51 -26.16 6.00 5.13
N LYS A 52 -27.11 5.16 5.56
CA LYS A 52 -28.52 5.55 5.60
C LYS A 52 -29.09 5.10 6.94
N CYS A 53 -29.13 6.01 7.90
CA CYS A 53 -29.97 5.86 9.08
C CYS A 53 -31.41 5.73 8.57
N PHE A 54 -31.97 4.53 8.71
CA PHE A 54 -33.41 4.31 8.59
C PHE A 54 -34.06 5.19 9.67
N ASN A 55 -34.81 6.21 9.25
CA ASN A 55 -35.80 6.82 10.14
C ASN A 55 -36.82 5.74 10.46
N ALA A 56 -36.73 5.17 11.65
CA ALA A 56 -37.81 4.40 12.22
C ALA A 56 -38.95 5.37 12.51
N ALA A 57 -39.83 5.57 11.51
CA ALA A 57 -41.14 6.13 11.74
C ALA A 57 -41.87 5.16 12.68
N LEU A 58 -42.01 5.56 13.94
CA LEU A 58 -42.98 4.98 14.86
C LEU A 58 -44.37 5.21 14.23
N LEU A 59 -44.86 4.21 13.51
CA LEU A 59 -46.27 4.11 13.14
C LEU A 59 -47.03 3.64 14.38
N GLU A 60 -47.52 4.58 15.18
CA GLU A 60 -48.66 4.29 16.03
C GLU A 60 -49.90 4.25 15.14
N ILE A 61 -50.32 3.03 14.79
CA ILE A 61 -51.63 2.80 14.20
C ILE A 61 -52.64 2.92 15.35
N VAL A 62 -53.29 4.08 15.45
CA VAL A 62 -54.55 4.20 16.19
C VAL A 62 -55.67 4.16 15.14
N PRO A 63 -56.56 3.15 15.16
CA PRO A 63 -57.71 3.17 14.27
C PRO A 63 -58.76 4.09 14.89
N ASN A 64 -59.15 5.14 14.18
CA ASN A 64 -60.54 5.59 14.18
C ASN A 64 -60.82 6.55 13.03
N ASP A 65 -62.03 6.42 12.54
CA ASP A 65 -62.53 6.92 11.28
C ASP A 65 -62.71 8.44 11.24
N THR A 66 -62.85 8.92 10.00
CA THR A 66 -63.42 10.20 9.55
C THR A 66 -62.54 11.46 9.54
N GLU A 67 -62.34 11.92 8.31
CA GLU A 67 -62.02 13.28 7.85
C GLU A 67 -60.59 13.82 8.00
N CYS A 68 -59.90 13.85 6.84
CA CYS A 68 -58.70 14.62 6.59
C CYS A 68 -59.02 16.12 6.56
N GLU A 69 -58.60 16.87 7.58
CA GLU A 69 -58.32 18.30 7.45
C GLU A 69 -56.81 18.54 7.52
N ILE A 70 -56.21 18.85 6.38
CA ILE A 70 -54.86 19.41 6.33
C ILE A 70 -54.99 20.88 6.70
N LYS A 71 -54.58 21.25 7.91
CA LYS A 71 -54.41 22.65 8.31
C LYS A 71 -52.99 23.08 7.97
N ASP A 72 -52.87 24.11 7.15
CA ASP A 72 -51.60 24.76 6.81
C ASP A 72 -50.91 25.26 8.09
N VAL A 73 -49.92 24.52 8.56
CA VAL A 73 -49.05 24.98 9.65
C VAL A 73 -47.99 25.90 9.04
N LYS A 74 -48.03 27.18 9.43
CA LYS A 74 -46.99 28.16 9.13
C LYS A 74 -45.61 27.59 9.47
N LEU A 75 -44.73 27.53 8.46
CA LEU A 75 -43.31 27.26 8.63
C LEU A 75 -42.69 28.43 9.40
N GLY A 76 -42.67 28.32 10.73
CA GLY A 76 -41.89 29.21 11.57
C GLY A 76 -40.41 28.96 11.33
N GLU A 77 -39.64 30.02 11.11
CA GLU A 77 -38.18 29.99 11.06
C GLU A 77 -37.66 29.33 12.33
N ILE A 78 -37.14 28.11 12.21
CA ILE A 78 -36.37 27.48 13.27
C ILE A 78 -35.00 28.13 13.23
N GLN A 79 -34.74 29.02 14.19
CA GLN A 79 -33.38 29.44 14.50
C GLN A 79 -32.57 28.19 14.82
N GLU A 80 -31.55 27.95 14.01
CA GLU A 80 -30.53 26.93 14.24
C GLU A 80 -29.97 27.13 15.66
N PRO A 81 -30.11 26.17 16.58
CA PRO A 81 -29.63 26.36 17.93
C PRO A 81 -28.10 26.47 17.88
N GLU A 82 -27.59 27.64 18.32
CA GLU A 82 -26.17 27.90 18.48
C GLU A 82 -25.53 26.74 19.25
N GLN A 83 -24.67 25.99 18.56
CA GLN A 83 -24.03 24.81 19.11
C GLN A 83 -23.08 25.22 20.25
N PRO A 84 -23.18 24.62 21.45
CA PRO A 84 -22.25 24.91 22.53
C PRO A 84 -20.83 24.51 22.10
N ASN A 85 -19.90 25.45 22.32
CA ASN A 85 -18.46 25.29 22.11
C ASN A 85 -17.90 24.15 22.98
N GLN A 86 -18.06 22.93 22.52
CA GLN A 86 -17.33 21.77 23.01
C GLN A 86 -16.15 21.61 22.08
N GLN A 87 -14.97 22.07 22.50
CA GLN A 87 -13.72 21.61 21.90
C GLN A 87 -13.58 20.12 22.21
N SER A 88 -14.20 19.30 21.36
CA SER A 88 -14.02 17.86 21.30
C SER A 88 -12.53 17.58 21.14
N ARG A 89 -12.02 16.62 21.91
CA ARG A 89 -10.65 16.07 21.75
C ARG A 89 -10.36 15.68 20.29
N PHE A 90 -11.40 15.28 19.56
CA PHE A 90 -11.29 14.82 18.19
C PHE A 90 -11.88 15.88 17.26
N HIS A 91 -11.02 16.46 16.42
CA HIS A 91 -11.42 17.24 15.25
C HIS A 91 -12.21 16.33 14.30
N ASN A 92 -13.28 16.85 13.71
CA ASN A 92 -14.03 16.16 12.67
C ASN A 92 -13.62 16.75 11.32
N PRO A 93 -12.59 16.20 10.65
CA PRO A 93 -12.11 16.76 9.40
C PRO A 93 -13.19 16.64 8.32
N SER A 94 -13.28 17.67 7.48
CA SER A 94 -14.06 17.60 6.25
C SER A 94 -13.46 16.60 5.26
N GLU A 95 -14.27 16.07 4.34
CA GLU A 95 -13.80 15.18 3.27
C GLU A 95 -12.65 15.81 2.46
N SER A 96 -12.69 17.14 2.25
CA SER A 96 -11.62 17.86 1.57
C SER A 96 -10.30 17.85 2.35
N GLU A 97 -10.35 17.91 3.68
CA GLU A 97 -9.14 17.82 4.52
C GLU A 97 -8.58 16.40 4.52
N ILE A 98 -9.45 15.38 4.59
CA ILE A 98 -9.05 13.97 4.47
C ILE A 98 -8.38 13.74 3.11
N SER A 99 -8.99 14.19 2.02
CA SER A 99 -8.44 14.07 0.66
C SER A 99 -7.07 14.78 0.52
N LYS A 100 -6.90 15.98 1.11
CA LYS A 100 -5.58 16.65 1.13
C LYS A 100 -4.53 15.85 1.90
N LEU A 101 -4.91 15.17 2.98
CA LEU A 101 -4.01 14.28 3.73
C LEU A 101 -3.63 13.05 2.91
N GLU A 102 -4.58 12.45 2.19
CA GLU A 102 -4.32 11.33 1.28
C GLU A 102 -3.35 11.73 0.15
N ASP A 103 -3.55 12.91 -0.44
CA ASP A 103 -2.70 13.45 -1.50
C ASP A 103 -1.30 13.86 -1.00
N SER A 104 -1.21 14.33 0.24
CA SER A 104 0.07 14.75 0.86
C SER A 104 0.86 13.60 1.49
N ARG A 105 0.29 12.38 1.55
CA ARG A 105 0.94 11.18 2.06
C ARG A 105 2.31 10.90 1.43
N HIS A 106 2.47 11.22 0.14
CA HIS A 106 3.71 11.00 -0.58
C HIS A 106 4.49 12.31 -0.75
N GLU A 107 5.76 12.30 -0.34
CA GLU A 107 6.69 13.39 -0.64
C GLU A 107 6.81 13.66 -2.15
N THR A 108 7.18 14.89 -2.51
CA THR A 108 7.36 15.33 -3.91
C THR A 108 8.33 14.42 -4.68
N THR A 109 9.44 14.03 -4.06
CA THR A 109 10.41 13.08 -4.62
C THR A 109 9.77 11.73 -4.95
N THR A 110 8.95 11.19 -4.05
CA THR A 110 8.26 9.91 -4.25
C THR A 110 7.23 10.00 -5.39
N LYS A 111 6.52 11.12 -5.52
CA LYS A 111 5.62 11.38 -6.65
C LYS A 111 6.39 11.37 -7.98
N THR A 112 7.53 12.03 -8.02
CA THR A 112 8.41 12.06 -9.21
C THR A 112 8.96 10.67 -9.55
N GLN A 113 9.43 9.90 -8.55
CA GLN A 113 9.90 8.53 -8.77
C GLN A 113 8.79 7.62 -9.28
N THR A 114 7.56 7.79 -8.78
CA THR A 114 6.39 7.05 -9.27
C THR A 114 6.11 7.38 -10.73
N LYS A 115 6.05 8.67 -11.10
CA LYS A 115 5.88 9.09 -12.49
C LYS A 115 6.97 8.53 -13.40
N TRP A 116 8.22 8.57 -12.95
CA TRP A 116 9.35 7.99 -13.70
C TRP A 116 9.19 6.48 -13.91
N ALA A 117 8.89 5.72 -12.85
CA ALA A 117 8.67 4.28 -12.95
C ALA A 117 7.55 3.93 -13.93
N ILE A 118 6.41 4.62 -13.83
CA ILE A 118 5.27 4.42 -14.71
C ILE A 118 5.61 4.78 -16.16
N LYS A 119 6.36 5.85 -16.38
CA LYS A 119 6.85 6.18 -17.73
C LYS A 119 7.64 5.02 -18.34
N ILE A 120 8.60 4.44 -17.61
CA ILE A 120 9.42 3.32 -18.12
C ILE A 120 8.54 2.12 -18.48
N VAL A 121 7.60 1.73 -17.63
CA VAL A 121 6.75 0.57 -17.88
C VAL A 121 5.74 0.85 -19.01
N THR A 122 5.19 2.07 -19.08
CA THR A 122 4.33 2.48 -20.19
C THR A 122 5.08 2.45 -21.52
N GLU A 123 6.30 2.99 -21.58
CA GLU A 123 7.16 2.90 -22.76
C GLU A 123 7.36 1.43 -23.18
N TRP A 124 7.69 0.56 -22.23
CA TRP A 124 7.81 -0.88 -22.47
C TRP A 124 6.50 -1.52 -23.00
N CYS A 125 5.34 -1.21 -22.41
CA CYS A 125 4.04 -1.70 -22.87
C CYS A 125 3.76 -1.26 -24.32
N THR A 126 4.05 0.01 -24.65
CA THR A 126 3.84 0.53 -26.01
C THR A 126 4.79 -0.09 -27.03
N GLU A 127 6.03 -0.39 -26.63
CA GLU A 127 7.04 -0.94 -27.53
C GLU A 127 6.85 -2.45 -27.76
N GLN A 128 6.70 -3.21 -26.68
CA GLN A 128 6.69 -4.68 -26.72
C GLN A 128 5.29 -5.26 -26.92
N LEU A 129 4.27 -4.67 -26.28
CA LEU A 129 2.92 -5.23 -26.26
C LEU A 129 1.93 -4.48 -27.16
N LYS A 130 2.31 -3.30 -27.67
CA LYS A 130 1.45 -2.40 -28.47
C LYS A 130 0.12 -2.05 -27.77
N MET A 131 0.13 -1.97 -26.44
CA MET A 131 -1.05 -1.65 -25.62
C MET A 131 -0.71 -0.63 -24.54
N THR A 132 -1.74 -0.12 -23.86
CA THR A 132 -1.55 0.80 -22.73
C THR A 132 -1.16 0.05 -21.44
N LEU A 133 -0.62 0.77 -20.46
CA LEU A 133 -0.36 0.20 -19.14
C LEU A 133 -1.64 -0.29 -18.46
N ASP A 134 -2.76 0.42 -18.67
CA ASP A 134 -4.06 0.04 -18.12
C ASP A 134 -4.56 -1.29 -18.66
N ASP A 135 -4.39 -1.51 -19.97
CA ASP A 135 -4.75 -2.78 -20.62
C ASP A 135 -3.86 -3.92 -20.11
N MET A 136 -2.55 -3.66 -19.92
CA MET A 136 -1.60 -4.63 -19.39
C MET A 136 -1.92 -5.03 -17.95
N ILE A 137 -2.31 -4.08 -17.08
CA ILE A 137 -2.70 -4.34 -15.69
C ILE A 137 -4.03 -5.11 -15.61
N SER A 138 -4.96 -4.81 -16.52
CA SER A 138 -6.28 -5.47 -16.55
C SER A 138 -6.24 -6.87 -17.17
N SER A 139 -5.17 -7.21 -17.88
CA SER A 139 -4.96 -8.52 -18.49
C SER A 139 -4.72 -9.61 -17.46
N GLU A 140 -5.26 -10.80 -17.69
CA GLU A 140 -4.93 -12.00 -16.91
C GLU A 140 -3.42 -12.34 -16.96
N SER A 141 -2.74 -11.94 -18.04
CA SER A 141 -1.31 -12.13 -18.27
C SER A 141 -0.44 -11.04 -17.62
N PHE A 142 -1.00 -10.19 -16.76
CA PHE A 142 -0.24 -9.13 -16.07
C PHE A 142 1.03 -9.67 -15.35
N PRO A 143 0.99 -10.81 -14.62
CA PRO A 143 2.18 -11.36 -13.98
C PRO A 143 3.28 -11.75 -14.98
N GLU A 144 2.91 -12.32 -16.13
CA GLU A 144 3.81 -12.70 -17.21
C GLU A 144 4.45 -11.46 -17.86
N HIS A 145 3.64 -10.46 -18.18
CA HIS A 145 4.12 -9.20 -18.73
C HIS A 145 5.05 -8.46 -17.75
N LEU A 146 4.73 -8.49 -16.44
CA LEU A 146 5.60 -7.89 -15.43
C LEU A 146 6.93 -8.64 -15.33
N ARG A 147 6.92 -9.97 -15.44
CA ARG A 147 8.14 -10.80 -15.48
C ARG A 147 9.01 -10.45 -16.68
N GLU A 148 8.41 -10.33 -17.86
CA GLU A 148 9.11 -10.00 -19.09
C GLU A 148 9.67 -8.59 -19.05
N SER A 149 8.90 -7.62 -18.54
CA SER A 149 9.38 -6.26 -18.38
C SER A 149 10.62 -6.20 -17.50
N TYR A 150 10.67 -6.91 -16.36
CA TYR A 150 11.88 -6.97 -15.55
C TYR A 150 13.10 -7.56 -16.26
N ALA A 151 12.91 -8.45 -17.23
CA ALA A 151 14.03 -9.03 -17.97
C ALA A 151 14.57 -8.09 -19.07
N SER A 152 13.72 -7.23 -19.64
CA SER A 152 14.06 -6.43 -20.82
C SER A 152 14.22 -4.93 -20.56
N VAL A 153 13.74 -4.39 -19.43
CA VAL A 153 13.86 -2.95 -19.15
C VAL A 153 15.32 -2.52 -19.07
N GLN A 154 15.69 -1.60 -19.94
CA GLN A 154 17.04 -1.04 -20.06
C GLN A 154 16.98 0.47 -20.22
N GLN A 155 18.10 1.11 -19.94
CA GLN A 155 18.30 2.52 -20.22
C GLN A 155 18.34 2.76 -21.74
N LYS A 156 18.14 4.00 -22.17
CA LYS A 156 18.16 4.37 -23.61
C LYS A 156 19.49 4.07 -24.31
N ASN A 157 20.58 3.97 -23.56
CA ASN A 157 21.90 3.62 -24.07
C ASN A 157 22.13 2.09 -24.16
N GLY A 158 21.14 1.27 -23.81
CA GLY A 158 21.22 -0.20 -23.78
C GLY A 158 21.78 -0.77 -22.47
N ASP A 159 22.20 0.06 -21.51
CA ASP A 159 22.69 -0.43 -20.23
C ASP A 159 21.54 -0.89 -19.32
N ASN A 160 21.84 -1.86 -18.46
CA ASN A 160 20.92 -2.28 -17.42
C ASN A 160 20.70 -1.14 -16.40
N TYR A 161 19.50 -1.07 -15.84
CA TYR A 161 19.25 -0.24 -14.67
C TYR A 161 20.02 -0.77 -13.44
N SER A 162 20.44 0.14 -12.56
CA SER A 162 21.01 -0.24 -11.28
C SER A 162 19.97 -0.97 -10.40
N LYS A 163 20.42 -1.73 -9.40
CA LYS A 163 19.53 -2.38 -8.43
C LYS A 163 18.57 -1.39 -7.76
N SER A 164 19.06 -0.20 -7.41
CA SER A 164 18.24 0.84 -6.78
C SER A 164 17.14 1.31 -7.72
N ALA A 165 17.48 1.53 -9.00
CA ALA A 165 16.53 1.91 -10.04
C ALA A 165 15.48 0.81 -10.26
N LEU A 166 15.89 -0.46 -10.38
CA LEU A 166 14.95 -1.60 -10.52
C LEU A 166 13.98 -1.73 -9.35
N ASN A 167 14.46 -1.56 -8.11
CA ASN A 167 13.59 -1.55 -6.93
C ASN A 167 12.65 -0.35 -6.93
N SER A 168 13.13 0.81 -7.40
CA SER A 168 12.32 2.02 -7.52
C SER A 168 11.23 1.87 -8.58
N ILE A 169 11.49 1.17 -9.69
CA ILE A 169 10.48 0.81 -10.69
C ILE A 169 9.39 -0.03 -10.03
N ARG A 170 9.74 -1.16 -9.39
CA ARG A 170 8.75 -2.02 -8.70
C ARG A 170 7.91 -1.24 -7.68
N ALA A 171 8.56 -0.45 -6.83
CA ALA A 171 7.87 0.35 -5.82
C ALA A 171 6.97 1.43 -6.45
N GLY A 172 7.38 2.02 -7.57
CA GLY A 172 6.58 2.97 -8.33
C GLY A 172 5.32 2.34 -8.92
N ILE A 173 5.42 1.12 -9.47
CA ILE A 173 4.24 0.37 -9.96
C ILE A 173 3.30 0.05 -8.79
N GLN A 174 3.82 -0.44 -7.65
CA GLN A 174 2.98 -0.72 -6.48
C GLN A 174 2.22 0.54 -6.03
N ARG A 175 2.90 1.67 -5.88
CA ARG A 175 2.26 2.94 -5.49
C ARG A 175 1.20 3.39 -6.49
N TYR A 176 1.43 3.15 -7.79
CA TYR A 176 0.44 3.48 -8.82
C TYR A 176 -0.82 2.64 -8.69
N LEU A 177 -0.69 1.34 -8.40
CA LEU A 177 -1.82 0.46 -8.12
C LEU A 177 -2.57 0.90 -6.85
N ASP A 178 -1.83 1.16 -5.77
CA ASP A 178 -2.40 1.58 -4.48
C ASP A 178 -3.17 2.91 -4.60
N ASN A 179 -2.61 3.89 -5.30
CA ASN A 179 -3.25 5.19 -5.51
C ASN A 179 -4.54 5.10 -6.35
N ARG A 180 -4.76 4.00 -7.07
CA ARG A 180 -5.97 3.73 -7.86
C ARG A 180 -6.92 2.75 -7.15
N GLY A 181 -6.60 2.34 -5.93
CA GLY A 181 -7.40 1.35 -5.19
C GLY A 181 -7.36 -0.06 -5.80
N ILE A 182 -6.36 -0.37 -6.61
CA ILE A 182 -6.21 -1.70 -7.21
C ILE A 182 -5.53 -2.61 -6.17
N SER A 183 -6.30 -3.54 -5.62
CA SER A 183 -5.86 -4.46 -4.55
C SER A 183 -4.97 -5.59 -5.10
N MET A 184 -3.77 -5.26 -5.57
CA MET A 184 -2.75 -6.20 -6.00
C MET A 184 -1.45 -5.95 -5.24
N ASP A 185 -0.88 -6.99 -4.62
CA ASP A 185 0.46 -6.92 -4.02
C ASP A 185 1.49 -7.53 -4.98
N LEU A 186 2.34 -6.70 -5.56
CA LEU A 186 3.44 -7.13 -6.43
C LEU A 186 4.51 -7.94 -5.70
N SER A 187 4.53 -7.92 -4.37
CA SER A 187 5.38 -8.78 -3.52
C SER A 187 4.74 -10.14 -3.25
N GLY A 188 3.46 -10.29 -3.57
CA GLY A 188 2.65 -11.48 -3.29
C GLY A 188 2.98 -12.68 -4.17
N ASN A 189 2.30 -13.80 -3.88
CA ASN A 189 2.56 -15.09 -4.53
C ASN A 189 2.21 -15.10 -6.02
N THR A 190 1.19 -14.32 -6.43
CA THR A 190 0.76 -14.16 -7.83
C THR A 190 1.92 -13.70 -8.72
N PHE A 191 2.82 -12.88 -8.19
CA PHE A 191 3.97 -12.34 -8.92
C PHE A 191 5.28 -13.06 -8.59
N SER A 192 5.23 -14.26 -8.01
CA SER A 192 6.42 -15.01 -7.60
C SER A 192 7.40 -15.27 -8.74
N ALA A 193 6.91 -15.55 -9.95
CA ALA A 193 7.73 -15.72 -11.15
C ALA A 193 8.45 -14.42 -11.55
N ALA A 194 7.74 -13.30 -11.61
CA ALA A 194 8.32 -11.98 -11.88
C ALA A 194 9.37 -11.60 -10.82
N ASN A 195 9.06 -11.83 -9.55
CA ASN A 195 9.96 -11.55 -8.43
C ASN A 195 11.23 -12.41 -8.47
N ARG A 196 11.15 -13.67 -8.95
CA ARG A 196 12.35 -14.51 -9.18
C ARG A 196 13.24 -13.93 -10.27
N VAL A 197 12.66 -13.44 -11.37
CA VAL A 197 13.42 -12.79 -12.46
C VAL A 197 14.10 -11.51 -11.97
N LEU A 198 13.38 -10.62 -11.29
CA LEU A 198 13.95 -9.40 -10.73
C LEU A 198 15.11 -9.69 -9.77
N LYS A 199 14.94 -10.66 -8.86
CA LYS A 199 16.03 -11.11 -7.96
C LYS A 199 17.21 -11.71 -8.73
N GLY A 200 16.94 -12.46 -9.79
CA GLY A 200 17.95 -13.03 -10.68
C GLY A 200 18.77 -11.94 -11.37
N LEU A 201 18.10 -10.95 -11.97
CA LEU A 201 18.73 -9.80 -12.62
C LEU A 201 19.62 -9.03 -11.64
N ILE A 202 19.12 -8.73 -10.43
CA ILE A 202 19.92 -8.06 -9.39
C ILE A 202 21.17 -8.88 -9.03
N LYS A 203 21.07 -10.23 -8.97
CA LYS A 203 22.24 -11.10 -8.72
C LYS A 203 23.24 -11.10 -9.88
N VAL A 204 22.79 -10.93 -11.12
CA VAL A 204 23.67 -10.77 -12.28
C VAL A 204 24.41 -9.43 -12.17
N LEU A 205 23.70 -8.33 -11.94
CA LEU A 205 24.31 -7.00 -11.78
C LEU A 205 25.36 -6.95 -10.67
N LYS A 206 25.11 -7.65 -9.56
CA LYS A 206 26.10 -7.80 -8.48
C LYS A 206 27.35 -8.54 -8.91
N ARG A 207 27.21 -9.63 -9.68
CA ARG A 207 28.35 -10.41 -10.19
C ARG A 207 29.16 -9.62 -11.21
N GLU A 208 28.50 -8.76 -11.99
CA GLU A 208 29.14 -7.85 -12.93
C GLU A 208 29.77 -6.61 -12.27
N GLY A 209 29.65 -6.44 -10.94
CA GLY A 209 30.13 -5.25 -10.25
C GLY A 209 29.33 -3.97 -10.54
N LYS A 210 28.17 -4.07 -11.21
CA LYS A 210 27.31 -2.92 -11.56
C LYS A 210 26.33 -2.51 -10.45
N ASP A 211 26.43 -3.13 -9.28
CA ASP A 211 25.64 -2.80 -8.07
C ASP A 211 26.42 -1.95 -7.06
N THR A 212 27.70 -1.67 -7.29
CA THR A 212 28.51 -0.90 -6.35
C THR A 212 28.22 0.59 -6.48
N ALA A 213 27.75 1.20 -5.39
CA ALA A 213 27.78 2.64 -5.25
C ALA A 213 29.25 3.08 -5.17
N THR A 214 29.68 3.95 -6.09
CA THR A 214 30.98 4.60 -5.97
C THR A 214 30.90 5.56 -4.78
N HIS A 215 31.69 5.27 -3.74
CA HIS A 215 31.86 6.23 -2.66
C HIS A 215 32.62 7.44 -3.21
N LYS A 216 32.20 8.63 -2.78
CA LYS A 216 33.00 9.84 -3.01
C LYS A 216 34.37 9.65 -2.37
N GLU A 217 35.38 10.23 -3.00
CA GLU A 217 36.74 10.21 -2.45
C GLU A 217 36.76 10.83 -1.04
N VAL A 218 37.73 10.40 -0.23
CA VAL A 218 37.95 10.97 1.09
C VAL A 218 38.36 12.43 0.91
N ILE A 219 37.80 13.31 1.75
CA ILE A 219 38.17 14.73 1.74
C ILE A 219 39.66 14.83 2.05
N ASP A 220 40.41 15.52 1.19
CA ASP A 220 41.85 15.68 1.35
C ASP A 220 42.21 16.54 2.56
N GLU A 221 43.42 16.37 3.12
CA GLU A 221 43.88 17.17 4.25
C GLU A 221 43.94 18.68 3.93
N GLY A 222 44.24 19.04 2.68
CA GLY A 222 44.20 20.43 2.22
C GLY A 222 42.79 21.01 2.22
N ASP A 223 41.81 20.23 1.77
CA ASP A 223 40.39 20.60 1.80
C ASP A 223 39.89 20.75 3.24
N MET A 224 40.30 19.84 4.13
CA MET A 224 39.98 19.91 5.56
C MET A 224 40.57 21.16 6.22
N THR A 225 41.76 21.58 5.82
CA THR A 225 42.39 22.83 6.31
C THR A 225 41.61 24.04 5.81
N SER A 226 41.25 24.05 4.53
CA SER A 226 40.43 25.11 3.93
C SER A 226 39.05 25.23 4.60
N LEU A 227 38.42 24.10 4.95
CA LEU A 227 37.16 24.07 5.70
C LEU A 227 37.34 24.66 7.10
N LYS A 228 38.41 24.33 7.82
CA LYS A 228 38.69 24.89 9.15
C LYS A 228 38.86 26.41 9.09
N GLU A 229 39.70 26.90 8.17
CA GLU A 229 39.91 28.33 7.99
C GLU A 229 38.61 29.08 7.65
N TYR A 230 37.74 28.48 6.82
CA TYR A 230 36.45 29.07 6.50
C TYR A 230 35.57 29.25 7.75
N PHE A 231 35.53 28.26 8.64
CA PHE A 231 34.72 28.33 9.86
C PHE A 231 35.30 29.26 10.92
N GLU A 232 36.62 29.49 10.95
CA GLU A 232 37.26 30.43 11.88
C GLU A 232 37.08 31.91 11.50
N ARG A 233 36.57 32.21 10.30
CA ARG A 233 36.31 33.58 9.83
C ARG A 233 34.95 34.14 10.26
N PHE A 234 34.12 33.36 10.95
CA PHE A 234 32.80 33.73 11.47
C PHE A 234 32.71 33.48 12.97
#